data_AF-A0A7W4V668-F1
#
_entry.id   AF-A0A7W4V668-F1
#
_cell.length_a   1.000
_cell.length_b   1.000
_cell.length_c   1.000
_cell.angle_alpha   90.00
_cell.angle_beta   90.00
_cell.angle_gamma   90.00
#
_symmetry.space_group_name_H-M   'P 1'
#
loop_
_entity.id
_entity.type
_entity.pdbx_description
1 polymer ?
#
loop_
_entity_poly.entity_id
_entity_poly.type
_entity_poly.pdbx_seq_one_letter_code
_entity_poly.pdbx_strand_id
1 'polypeptide(L)'
;MISKLSQSIRFSVAIKLLRFLNWAKLRIGKKAISLQRILLIYLGMQIRLQEDSFLQYGERRHDDIIIDYVIRSLTGLPYLENDFDPIMGHGKVATRIIRASETNSEIRKTVCRYFLGRAFVAKLLNKDHEEQDNLTRAQQLSPDAKPLKPDDIYRLHKQAKKTIKSAKRILAERSALKFRPTGSQLTSVLSITPAILLVAGVLYTTILLHSVGIKASLFFNVGDYLSTSLDQLQRAMFSVATSILAFFLGLRHASLRPRMVIEAQQKRMDPFSITILIMTIGAATIAAISAWRGEFDRGAISFLGTVLAYTIGDKVCESFFQPSFIIKIGISSILIFFAIATASLWQEIHDINRKNWKGREMLNIITKGDSPVNTSNLVVVGANSNYFFTVDRVTGLASAVPRDQIAEIRIRKK
;
A
#
# COMPACT_ATOMS: atom_id res chain seq x y z
N MET A 1 -17.34 69.62 -15.34
CA MET A 1 -16.30 68.66 -14.88
C MET A 1 -16.91 67.33 -14.38
N ILE A 2 -18.05 67.34 -13.68
CA ILE A 2 -18.72 66.15 -13.12
C ILE A 2 -19.23 65.14 -14.19
N SER A 3 -19.64 65.60 -15.39
CA SER A 3 -20.11 64.71 -16.47
C SER A 3 -19.00 63.86 -17.09
N LYS A 4 -17.78 64.38 -17.22
CA LYS A 4 -16.63 63.64 -17.78
C LYS A 4 -16.11 62.55 -16.82
N LEU A 5 -16.19 62.78 -15.50
CA LEU A 5 -15.82 61.79 -14.49
C LEU A 5 -16.75 60.57 -14.55
N SER A 6 -18.05 60.79 -14.79
CA SER A 6 -19.05 59.71 -14.89
C SER A 6 -18.86 58.83 -16.14
N GLN A 7 -18.46 59.43 -17.27
CA GLN A 7 -18.15 58.69 -18.50
C GLN A 7 -16.92 57.79 -18.34
N SER A 8 -15.85 58.28 -17.73
CA SER A 8 -14.63 57.49 -17.47
C SER A 8 -14.90 56.27 -16.58
N ILE A 9 -15.69 56.45 -15.51
CA ILE A 9 -16.08 55.35 -14.61
C ILE A 9 -16.94 54.33 -15.35
N ARG A 10 -17.96 54.77 -16.12
CA ARG A 10 -18.81 53.87 -16.91
C ARG A 10 -18.00 53.06 -17.93
N PHE A 11 -17.03 53.69 -18.60
CA PHE A 11 -16.15 53.02 -19.56
C PHE A 11 -15.24 52.00 -18.87
N SER A 12 -14.65 52.34 -17.72
CA SER A 12 -13.82 51.42 -16.92
C SER A 12 -14.61 50.21 -16.42
N VAL A 13 -15.84 50.42 -15.93
CA VAL A 13 -16.74 49.34 -15.52
C VAL A 13 -17.12 48.45 -16.70
N ALA A 14 -17.46 49.04 -17.85
CA ALA A 14 -17.77 48.29 -19.07
C ALA A 14 -16.58 47.41 -19.53
N ILE A 15 -15.36 47.95 -19.52
CA ILE A 15 -14.14 47.18 -19.84
C ILE A 15 -13.93 46.04 -18.85
N LYS A 16 -14.07 46.29 -17.54
CA LYS A 16 -13.91 45.25 -16.50
C LYS A 16 -14.96 44.15 -16.67
N LEU A 17 -16.20 44.52 -16.95
CA LEU A 17 -17.30 43.58 -17.20
C LEU A 17 -17.03 42.73 -18.45
N LEU A 18 -16.57 43.36 -19.53
CA LEU A 18 -16.22 42.67 -20.77
C LEU A 18 -15.03 41.72 -20.59
N ARG A 19 -14.01 42.12 -19.82
CA ARG A 19 -12.90 41.23 -19.42
C ARG A 19 -13.38 40.06 -18.58
N PHE A 20 -14.26 40.30 -17.61
CA PHE A 20 -14.83 39.25 -16.77
C PHE A 20 -15.67 38.25 -17.59
N LEU A 21 -16.52 38.73 -18.50
CA LEU A 21 -17.31 37.91 -19.40
C LEU A 21 -16.42 37.07 -20.33
N ASN A 22 -15.37 37.66 -20.90
CA ASN A 22 -14.41 36.94 -21.73
C ASN A 22 -13.64 35.88 -20.93
N TRP A 23 -13.24 36.19 -19.70
CA TRP A 23 -12.60 35.24 -18.80
C TRP A 23 -13.54 34.07 -18.44
N ALA A 24 -14.81 34.35 -18.14
CA ALA A 24 -15.81 33.33 -17.86
C ALA A 24 -16.07 32.43 -19.08
N LYS A 25 -16.22 33.02 -20.28
CA LYS A 25 -16.33 32.29 -21.56
C LYS A 25 -15.12 31.38 -21.79
N LEU A 26 -13.91 31.89 -21.61
CA LEU A 26 -12.67 31.10 -21.74
C LEU A 26 -12.62 29.95 -20.74
N ARG A 27 -13.00 30.17 -19.48
CA ARG A 27 -12.99 29.14 -18.44
C ARG A 27 -14.00 28.02 -18.75
N ILE A 28 -15.20 28.38 -19.19
CA ILE A 28 -16.25 27.43 -19.59
C ILE A 28 -15.83 26.68 -20.86
N GLY A 29 -15.27 27.37 -21.87
CA GLY A 29 -14.73 26.76 -23.09
C GLY A 29 -13.64 25.74 -22.80
N LYS A 30 -12.64 26.08 -21.95
CA LYS A 30 -11.61 25.13 -21.49
C LYS A 30 -12.22 23.91 -20.80
N LYS A 31 -13.28 24.11 -20.01
CA LYS A 31 -13.98 23.03 -19.32
C LYS A 31 -14.75 22.12 -20.29
N ALA A 32 -15.38 22.69 -21.32
CA ALA A 32 -16.07 21.95 -22.36
C ALA A 32 -15.11 21.12 -23.22
N ILE A 33 -13.96 21.67 -23.61
CA ILE A 33 -12.89 20.92 -24.28
C ILE A 33 -12.38 19.78 -23.36
N SER A 34 -12.18 20.06 -22.07
CA SER A 34 -11.83 19.02 -21.10
C SER A 34 -12.92 17.94 -20.99
N LEU A 35 -14.20 18.32 -21.03
CA LEU A 35 -15.32 17.37 -21.03
C LEU A 35 -15.28 16.46 -22.26
N GLN A 36 -15.07 17.01 -23.46
CA GLN A 36 -14.96 16.22 -24.68
C GLN A 36 -13.85 15.16 -24.57
N ARG A 37 -12.66 15.55 -24.11
CA ARG A 37 -11.53 14.62 -23.89
C ARG A 37 -11.89 13.52 -22.88
N ILE A 38 -12.54 13.90 -21.78
CA ILE A 38 -12.99 12.95 -20.76
C ILE A 38 -14.06 12.00 -21.30
N LEU A 39 -14.98 12.48 -22.14
CA LEU A 39 -16.00 11.64 -22.76
C LEU A 39 -15.41 10.64 -23.76
N LEU A 40 -14.36 11.00 -24.51
CA LEU A 40 -13.63 10.05 -25.35
C LEU A 40 -12.93 8.96 -24.51
N ILE A 41 -12.28 9.35 -23.41
CA ILE A 41 -11.69 8.39 -22.47
C ILE A 41 -12.77 7.47 -21.89
N TYR A 42 -13.91 8.04 -21.50
CA TYR A 42 -15.04 7.28 -20.96
C TYR A 42 -15.62 6.33 -22.00
N LEU A 43 -15.80 6.78 -23.24
CA LEU A 43 -16.26 5.98 -24.37
C LEU A 43 -15.34 4.78 -24.60
N GLY A 44 -14.02 5.02 -24.65
CA GLY A 44 -13.04 3.94 -24.75
C GLY A 44 -13.15 2.92 -23.62
N MET A 45 -13.41 3.38 -22.38
CA MET A 45 -13.64 2.46 -21.26
C MET A 45 -14.94 1.68 -21.38
N GLN A 46 -16.03 2.28 -21.87
CA GLN A 46 -17.30 1.56 -22.07
C GLN A 46 -17.15 0.48 -23.15
N ILE A 47 -16.44 0.79 -24.24
CA ILE A 47 -16.11 -0.19 -25.28
C ILE A 47 -15.26 -1.32 -24.71
N ARG A 48 -14.25 -1.02 -23.87
CA ARG A 48 -13.46 -2.03 -23.15
C ARG A 48 -14.32 -2.90 -22.23
N LEU A 49 -15.29 -2.31 -21.54
CA LEU A 49 -16.14 -3.06 -20.61
C LEU A 49 -17.06 -4.03 -21.33
N GLN A 50 -17.48 -3.71 -22.55
CA GLN A 50 -18.35 -4.56 -23.37
C GLN A 50 -17.66 -5.84 -23.85
N GLU A 51 -16.35 -5.84 -24.02
CA GLU A 51 -15.57 -7.00 -24.47
C GLU A 51 -14.70 -7.52 -23.31
N ASP A 52 -15.02 -8.71 -22.79
CA ASP A 52 -14.28 -9.27 -21.64
C ASP A 52 -12.81 -9.56 -21.94
N SER A 53 -12.46 -9.75 -23.22
CA SER A 53 -11.08 -9.98 -23.66
C SER A 53 -10.22 -8.71 -23.64
N PHE A 54 -10.84 -7.52 -23.60
CA PHE A 54 -10.11 -6.26 -23.62
C PHE A 54 -9.61 -5.88 -22.23
N LEU A 55 -8.32 -5.58 -22.17
CA LEU A 55 -7.63 -5.21 -20.95
C LEU A 55 -7.65 -3.70 -20.73
N GLN A 56 -6.97 -3.24 -19.68
CA GLN A 56 -6.81 -1.81 -19.45
C GLN A 56 -5.93 -1.16 -20.54
N TYR A 57 -6.14 0.14 -20.79
CA TYR A 57 -5.36 0.92 -21.75
C TYR A 57 -3.85 0.69 -21.56
N GLY A 58 -3.18 0.36 -22.68
CA GLY A 58 -1.75 0.04 -22.83
C GLY A 58 -1.20 -1.18 -22.12
N GLU A 59 -2.06 -2.10 -21.69
CA GLU A 59 -1.61 -3.47 -21.43
C GLU A 59 -1.45 -4.29 -22.71
N ARG A 60 -2.27 -4.00 -23.73
CA ARG A 60 -2.19 -4.59 -25.07
C ARG A 60 -2.36 -3.49 -26.11
N ARG A 61 -1.26 -3.15 -26.78
CA ARG A 61 -1.24 -2.15 -27.87
C ARG A 61 -2.30 -2.45 -28.93
N HIS A 62 -2.54 -3.73 -29.18
CA HIS A 62 -3.53 -4.17 -30.15
C HIS A 62 -4.97 -3.75 -29.76
N ASP A 63 -5.37 -3.94 -28.50
CA ASP A 63 -6.69 -3.52 -28.01
C ASP A 63 -6.85 -1.99 -28.10
N ASP A 64 -5.78 -1.22 -27.85
CA ASP A 64 -5.81 0.24 -27.94
C ASP A 64 -6.06 0.73 -29.37
N ILE A 65 -5.43 0.08 -30.36
CA ILE A 65 -5.61 0.40 -31.78
C ILE A 65 -7.05 0.13 -32.22
N ILE A 66 -7.63 -1.03 -31.85
CA ILE A 66 -9.03 -1.34 -32.15
C ILE A 66 -9.96 -0.30 -31.52
N ILE A 67 -9.73 0.06 -30.26
CA ILE A 67 -10.62 0.96 -29.55
C ILE A 67 -10.52 2.39 -30.07
N ASP A 68 -9.33 2.87 -30.42
CA ASP A 68 -9.20 4.17 -31.07
C ASP A 68 -9.97 4.20 -32.41
N TYR A 69 -9.85 3.13 -33.21
CA TYR A 69 -10.61 3.00 -34.46
C TYR A 69 -12.13 3.02 -34.24
N VAL A 70 -12.64 2.25 -33.27
CA VAL A 70 -14.06 2.22 -32.91
C VAL A 70 -14.53 3.60 -32.43
N ILE A 71 -13.75 4.27 -31.57
CA ILE A 71 -14.08 5.61 -31.09
C ILE A 71 -14.18 6.59 -32.26
N ARG A 72 -13.22 6.59 -33.18
CA ARG A 72 -13.21 7.48 -34.35
C ARG A 72 -14.39 7.21 -35.27
N SER A 73 -14.70 5.94 -35.51
CA SER A 73 -15.88 5.51 -36.28
C SER A 73 -17.16 6.08 -35.69
N LEU A 74 -17.35 5.93 -34.37
CA LEU A 74 -18.56 6.38 -33.67
C LEU A 74 -18.66 7.90 -33.54
N THR A 75 -17.54 8.63 -33.58
CA THR A 75 -17.49 10.08 -33.36
C THR A 75 -17.24 10.90 -34.63
N GLY A 76 -16.98 10.25 -35.75
CA GLY A 76 -16.64 10.90 -37.03
C GLY A 76 -15.32 11.67 -36.97
N LEU A 77 -14.40 11.28 -36.10
CA LEU A 77 -13.05 11.85 -36.07
C LEU A 77 -12.21 11.27 -37.22
N PRO A 78 -11.37 12.08 -37.89
CA PRO A 78 -10.57 11.61 -39.02
C PRO A 78 -9.60 10.51 -38.59
N TYR A 79 -9.35 9.54 -39.46
CA TYR A 79 -8.32 8.52 -39.25
C TYR A 79 -6.94 9.12 -39.48
N LEU A 80 -5.95 8.66 -38.72
CA LEU A 80 -4.55 8.80 -39.11
C LEU A 80 -4.27 7.62 -40.04
N GLU A 81 -4.07 7.89 -41.33
CA GLU A 81 -3.94 6.87 -42.40
C GLU A 81 -2.88 5.80 -42.12
N ASN A 82 -1.93 6.05 -41.21
CA ASN A 82 -0.82 5.15 -40.91
C ASN A 82 -1.05 4.22 -39.70
N ASP A 83 -2.14 4.35 -38.94
CA ASP A 83 -2.28 3.65 -37.64
C ASP A 83 -3.20 2.41 -37.67
N PHE A 84 -4.00 2.24 -38.73
CA PHE A 84 -4.94 1.12 -38.83
C PHE A 84 -4.78 0.41 -40.16
N ASP A 85 -3.74 -0.43 -40.25
CA ASP A 85 -3.51 -1.23 -41.44
C ASP A 85 -4.59 -2.34 -41.53
N PRO A 86 -5.52 -2.29 -42.52
CA PRO A 86 -6.54 -3.34 -42.70
C PRO A 86 -5.94 -4.74 -42.93
N ILE A 87 -4.63 -4.83 -43.22
CA ILE A 87 -3.88 -6.07 -43.44
C ILE A 87 -3.81 -6.96 -42.18
N MET A 88 -3.96 -6.41 -40.96
CA MET A 88 -3.80 -7.17 -39.72
C MET A 88 -5.04 -8.00 -39.30
N GLY A 89 -6.08 -8.13 -40.13
CA GLY A 89 -7.25 -9.00 -39.84
C GLY A 89 -8.20 -8.47 -38.75
N HIS A 90 -7.98 -7.26 -38.24
CA HIS A 90 -8.74 -6.68 -37.13
C HIS A 90 -10.04 -5.98 -37.54
N GLY A 91 -10.25 -5.76 -38.84
CA GLY A 91 -11.45 -5.11 -39.38
C GLY A 91 -12.74 -5.82 -38.95
N LYS A 92 -12.78 -7.17 -39.00
CA LYS A 92 -13.96 -7.95 -38.58
C LYS A 92 -14.30 -7.74 -37.10
N VAL A 93 -13.29 -7.70 -36.23
CA VAL A 93 -13.47 -7.48 -34.78
C VAL A 93 -13.97 -6.06 -34.54
N ALA A 94 -13.33 -5.06 -35.17
CA ALA A 94 -13.74 -3.67 -35.05
C ALA A 94 -15.17 -3.43 -35.54
N THR A 95 -15.56 -3.94 -36.71
CA THR A 95 -16.93 -3.82 -37.24
C THR A 95 -17.95 -4.48 -36.32
N ARG A 96 -17.63 -5.65 -35.74
CA ARG A 96 -18.49 -6.30 -34.75
C ARG A 96 -18.70 -5.42 -33.52
N ILE A 97 -17.63 -4.85 -32.99
CA ILE A 97 -17.68 -3.97 -31.81
C ILE A 97 -18.46 -2.70 -32.11
N ILE A 98 -18.30 -2.10 -33.30
CA ILE A 98 -19.06 -0.92 -33.73
C ILE A 98 -20.56 -1.23 -33.71
N ARG A 99 -21.00 -2.31 -34.38
CA ARG A 99 -22.42 -2.72 -34.39
C ARG A 99 -22.95 -2.97 -32.99
N ALA A 100 -22.16 -3.64 -32.15
CA ALA A 100 -22.56 -3.91 -30.77
C ALA A 100 -22.60 -2.61 -29.93
N SER A 101 -21.72 -1.65 -30.20
CA SER A 101 -21.69 -0.33 -29.55
C SER A 101 -22.87 0.55 -29.94
N GLU A 102 -23.35 0.45 -31.19
CA GLU A 102 -24.54 1.14 -31.69
C GLU A 102 -25.81 0.67 -31.00
N THR A 103 -25.86 -0.58 -30.52
CA THR A 103 -26.99 -1.10 -29.72
C THR A 103 -26.87 -0.79 -28.22
N ASN A 104 -25.67 -0.45 -27.74
CA ASN A 104 -25.41 -0.23 -26.32
C ASN A 104 -25.87 1.16 -25.86
N SER A 105 -26.85 1.20 -24.95
CA SER A 105 -27.48 2.45 -24.50
C SER A 105 -26.51 3.42 -23.81
N GLU A 106 -25.52 2.91 -23.05
CA GLU A 106 -24.55 3.77 -22.35
C GLU A 106 -23.49 4.33 -23.31
N ILE A 107 -23.08 3.55 -24.31
CA ILE A 107 -22.18 4.03 -25.36
C ILE A 107 -22.89 5.10 -26.19
N ARG A 108 -24.12 4.85 -26.67
CA ARG A 108 -24.92 5.85 -27.40
C ARG A 108 -25.09 7.15 -26.61
N LYS A 109 -25.46 7.07 -25.33
CA LYS A 109 -25.57 8.25 -24.46
C LYS A 109 -24.25 9.01 -24.36
N THR A 110 -23.13 8.30 -24.32
CA THR A 110 -21.79 8.91 -24.24
C THR A 110 -21.42 9.61 -25.54
N VAL A 111 -21.67 9.00 -26.69
CA VAL A 111 -21.45 9.60 -28.02
C VAL A 111 -22.37 10.81 -28.21
N CYS A 112 -23.63 10.73 -27.82
CA CYS A 112 -24.57 11.86 -27.83
C CYS A 112 -24.03 13.03 -26.99
N ARG A 113 -23.61 12.78 -25.75
CA ARG A 113 -23.00 13.81 -24.88
C ARG A 113 -21.72 14.41 -25.47
N TYR A 114 -20.94 13.61 -26.20
CA TYR A 114 -19.75 14.08 -26.90
C TYR A 114 -20.12 15.10 -27.99
N PHE A 115 -21.09 14.79 -28.84
CA PHE A 115 -21.56 15.72 -29.88
C PHE A 115 -22.22 16.96 -29.29
N LEU A 116 -23.03 16.82 -28.24
CA LEU A 116 -23.57 17.97 -27.50
C LEU A 116 -22.47 18.88 -26.92
N GLY A 117 -21.38 18.28 -26.42
CA GLY A 117 -20.20 19.00 -25.97
C GLY A 117 -19.46 19.71 -27.11
N ARG A 118 -19.44 19.15 -28.33
CA ARG A 118 -18.90 19.81 -29.53
C ARG A 118 -19.76 20.96 -29.99
N ALA A 119 -21.07 20.77 -30.08
CA ALA A 119 -22.01 21.83 -30.43
C ALA A 119 -21.88 23.03 -29.48
N PHE A 120 -21.76 22.79 -28.17
CA PHE A 120 -21.54 23.84 -27.18
C PHE A 120 -20.25 24.63 -27.41
N VAL A 121 -19.15 23.96 -27.76
CA VAL A 121 -17.88 24.64 -28.07
C VAL A 121 -17.96 25.42 -29.38
N ALA A 122 -18.59 24.85 -30.42
CA ALA A 122 -18.81 25.53 -31.70
C ALA A 122 -19.63 26.82 -31.52
N LYS A 123 -20.69 26.77 -30.72
CA LYS A 123 -21.49 27.94 -30.32
C LYS A 123 -20.65 29.03 -29.65
N LEU A 124 -19.78 28.64 -28.70
CA LEU A 124 -18.89 29.59 -28.02
C LEU A 124 -17.88 30.27 -28.97
N LEU A 125 -17.57 29.63 -30.10
CA LEU A 125 -16.67 30.11 -31.14
C LEU A 125 -17.41 30.78 -32.31
N ASN A 126 -18.73 30.95 -32.22
CA ASN A 126 -19.59 31.47 -33.30
C ASN A 126 -19.45 30.70 -34.62
N LYS A 127 -19.40 29.36 -34.53
CA LYS A 127 -19.32 28.46 -35.69
C LYS A 127 -20.67 27.77 -35.89
N ASP A 128 -21.66 28.52 -36.37
CA ASP A 128 -23.07 28.08 -36.41
C ASP A 128 -23.29 26.79 -37.21
N HIS A 129 -22.60 26.63 -38.34
CA HIS A 129 -22.68 25.40 -39.14
C HIS A 129 -22.16 24.17 -38.37
N GLU A 130 -21.05 24.30 -37.64
CA GLU A 130 -20.53 23.20 -36.81
C GLU A 130 -21.44 22.93 -35.60
N GLU A 131 -22.06 23.95 -35.01
CA GLU A 131 -23.05 23.78 -33.95
C GLU A 131 -24.22 22.92 -34.44
N GLN A 132 -24.81 23.29 -35.58
CA GLN A 132 -26.00 22.63 -36.11
C GLN A 132 -25.73 21.20 -36.57
N ASP A 133 -24.60 20.91 -37.23
CA ASP A 133 -24.22 19.55 -37.61
C ASP A 133 -24.06 18.65 -36.36
N ASN A 134 -23.34 19.12 -35.33
CA ASN A 134 -23.17 18.34 -34.11
C ASN A 134 -24.49 18.15 -33.32
N LEU A 135 -25.39 19.14 -33.31
CA LEU A 135 -26.72 18.97 -32.71
C LEU A 135 -27.55 17.93 -33.45
N THR A 136 -27.53 17.96 -34.79
CA THR A 136 -28.24 17.00 -35.63
C THR A 136 -27.75 15.58 -35.37
N ARG A 137 -26.43 15.36 -35.31
CA ARG A 137 -25.84 14.06 -34.94
C ARG A 137 -26.22 13.61 -33.54
N ALA A 138 -26.27 14.52 -32.57
CA ALA A 138 -26.72 14.20 -31.22
C ALA A 138 -28.20 13.78 -31.20
N GLN A 139 -29.06 14.43 -31.98
CA GLN A 139 -30.49 14.14 -32.10
C GLN A 139 -30.76 12.81 -32.82
N GLN A 140 -29.94 12.44 -33.82
CA GLN A 140 -29.99 11.11 -34.44
C GLN A 140 -29.76 9.99 -33.41
N LEU A 141 -28.88 10.23 -32.43
CA LEU A 141 -28.61 9.27 -31.37
C LEU A 141 -29.67 9.28 -30.27
N SER A 142 -30.27 10.43 -29.98
CA SER A 142 -31.29 10.64 -28.95
C SER A 142 -32.20 11.81 -29.35
N PRO A 143 -33.45 11.57 -29.79
CA PRO A 143 -34.35 12.62 -30.29
C PRO A 143 -34.57 13.78 -29.31
N ASP A 144 -34.55 13.50 -28.00
CA ASP A 144 -34.74 14.50 -26.95
C ASP A 144 -33.49 15.33 -26.62
N ALA A 145 -32.40 15.18 -27.38
CA ALA A 145 -31.14 15.87 -27.14
C ALA A 145 -31.29 17.39 -27.33
N LYS A 146 -31.03 18.15 -26.26
CA LYS A 146 -31.08 19.63 -26.24
C LYS A 146 -29.67 20.22 -26.11
N PRO A 147 -29.45 21.45 -26.62
CA PRO A 147 -28.18 22.16 -26.43
C PRO A 147 -27.80 22.27 -24.95
N LEU A 148 -26.52 22.04 -24.64
CA LEU A 148 -26.03 22.10 -23.26
C LEU A 148 -26.01 23.53 -22.74
N LYS A 149 -26.38 23.70 -21.47
CA LYS A 149 -26.14 24.94 -20.73
C LYS A 149 -24.79 24.86 -20.00
N PRO A 150 -24.20 26.00 -19.59
CA PRO A 150 -22.95 26.00 -18.84
C PRO A 150 -22.95 25.07 -17.61
N ASP A 151 -24.06 24.99 -16.88
CA ASP A 151 -24.19 24.13 -15.69
C ASP A 151 -24.15 22.63 -16.03
N ASP A 152 -24.66 22.25 -17.21
CA ASP A 152 -24.63 20.87 -17.69
C ASP A 152 -23.19 20.40 -17.91
N ILE A 153 -22.30 21.28 -18.38
CA ILE A 153 -20.89 20.97 -18.60
C ILE A 153 -20.22 20.53 -17.30
N TYR A 154 -20.46 21.26 -16.20
CA TYR A 154 -19.90 20.91 -14.90
C TYR A 154 -20.48 19.60 -14.36
N ARG A 155 -21.80 19.42 -14.47
CA ARG A 155 -22.50 18.21 -14.03
C ARG A 155 -22.00 16.97 -14.78
N LEU A 156 -21.95 17.03 -16.11
CA LEU A 156 -21.46 15.95 -16.97
C LEU A 156 -19.98 15.65 -16.73
N HIS A 157 -19.15 16.67 -16.51
CA HIS A 157 -17.73 16.49 -16.19
C HIS A 157 -17.53 15.70 -14.89
N LYS A 158 -18.27 16.06 -13.84
CA LYS A 158 -18.23 15.37 -12.55
C LYS A 158 -18.75 13.94 -12.67
N GLN A 159 -19.85 13.74 -13.39
CA GLN A 159 -20.42 12.41 -13.63
C GLN A 159 -19.45 11.52 -14.40
N ALA A 160 -18.92 11.99 -15.54
CA ALA A 160 -17.98 11.23 -16.35
C ALA A 160 -16.72 10.85 -15.56
N LYS A 161 -16.17 11.75 -14.73
CA LYS A 161 -15.05 11.42 -13.83
C LYS A 161 -15.38 10.32 -12.84
N LYS A 162 -16.56 10.35 -12.21
CA LYS A 162 -17.00 9.32 -11.25
C LYS A 162 -17.12 7.96 -11.96
N THR A 163 -17.73 7.94 -13.14
CA THR A 163 -17.93 6.67 -13.87
C THR A 163 -16.63 6.13 -14.44
N ILE A 164 -15.72 6.98 -14.94
CA ILE A 164 -14.36 6.60 -15.33
C ILE A 164 -13.63 5.93 -14.15
N LYS A 165 -13.73 6.48 -12.93
CA LYS A 165 -13.08 5.87 -11.76
C LYS A 165 -13.63 4.45 -11.50
N SER A 166 -14.94 4.25 -11.65
CA SER A 166 -15.56 2.93 -11.52
C SER A 166 -15.12 1.96 -12.63
N ALA A 167 -15.16 2.41 -13.89
CA ALA A 167 -14.77 1.61 -15.04
C ALA A 167 -13.28 1.21 -14.98
N LYS A 168 -12.40 2.14 -14.58
CA LYS A 168 -10.98 1.85 -14.32
C LYS A 168 -10.80 0.75 -13.28
N ARG A 169 -11.60 0.75 -12.21
CA ARG A 169 -11.51 -0.28 -11.17
C ARG A 169 -11.90 -1.65 -11.72
N ILE A 170 -12.98 -1.74 -12.50
CA ILE A 170 -13.42 -3.00 -13.10
C ILE A 170 -12.38 -3.53 -14.09
N LEU A 171 -11.84 -2.67 -14.96
CA LEU A 171 -10.80 -3.06 -15.91
C LEU A 171 -9.49 -3.46 -15.21
N ALA A 172 -9.12 -2.76 -14.13
CA ALA A 172 -7.97 -3.14 -13.30
C ALA A 172 -8.19 -4.48 -12.59
N GLU A 173 -9.42 -4.81 -12.17
CA GLU A 173 -9.74 -6.12 -11.60
C GLU A 173 -9.66 -7.25 -12.66
N ARG A 174 -9.93 -6.95 -13.94
CA ARG A 174 -9.73 -7.91 -15.04
C ARG A 174 -8.25 -8.18 -15.29
N SER A 175 -7.40 -7.16 -15.22
CA SER A 175 -5.96 -7.29 -15.44
C SER A 175 -5.14 -7.63 -14.20
N ALA A 176 -5.74 -7.53 -13.02
CA ALA A 176 -5.06 -7.83 -11.77
C ALA A 176 -4.49 -9.26 -11.78
N LEU A 177 -3.25 -9.37 -11.33
CA LEU A 177 -2.64 -10.66 -11.03
C LEU A 177 -3.50 -11.37 -9.98
N LYS A 178 -4.27 -12.36 -10.42
CA LYS A 178 -5.12 -13.19 -9.56
C LYS A 178 -4.22 -14.18 -8.82
N PHE A 179 -3.62 -13.72 -7.74
CA PHE A 179 -2.93 -14.59 -6.81
C PHE A 179 -3.97 -15.46 -6.10
N ARG A 180 -4.01 -16.75 -6.45
CA ARG A 180 -4.86 -17.75 -5.81
C ARG A 180 -3.94 -18.66 -4.99
N PRO A 181 -3.68 -18.34 -3.70
CA PRO A 181 -2.92 -19.24 -2.86
C PRO A 181 -3.68 -20.56 -2.79
N THR A 182 -2.99 -21.66 -3.08
CA THR A 182 -3.58 -22.97 -2.85
C THR A 182 -3.62 -23.25 -1.34
N GLY A 183 -4.64 -23.97 -0.87
CA GLY A 183 -4.76 -24.32 0.55
C GLY A 183 -3.48 -24.97 1.08
N SER A 184 -2.87 -25.86 0.28
CA SER A 184 -1.59 -26.51 0.59
C SER A 184 -0.46 -25.53 0.87
N GLN A 185 -0.32 -24.45 0.08
CA GLN A 185 0.73 -23.45 0.30
C GLN A 185 0.54 -22.69 1.61
N LEU A 186 -0.70 -22.37 1.99
CA LEU A 186 -1.00 -21.74 3.28
C LEU A 186 -0.71 -22.71 4.43
N THR A 187 -1.09 -23.98 4.29
CA THR A 187 -0.82 -25.01 5.30
C THR A 187 0.67 -25.24 5.51
N SER A 188 1.47 -25.27 4.43
CA SER A 188 2.92 -25.42 4.54
C SER A 188 3.57 -24.27 5.32
N VAL A 189 3.20 -23.01 5.04
CA VAL A 189 3.71 -21.85 5.79
C VAL A 189 3.28 -21.88 7.26
N LEU A 190 2.01 -22.22 7.52
CA LEU A 190 1.50 -22.34 8.88
C LEU A 190 2.17 -23.48 9.66
N SER A 191 2.49 -24.60 9.01
CA SER A 191 3.13 -25.75 9.66
C SER A 191 4.58 -25.51 10.09
N ILE A 192 5.29 -24.61 9.41
CA ILE A 192 6.69 -24.28 9.75
C ILE A 192 6.76 -23.29 10.92
N THR A 193 5.71 -22.48 11.10
CA THR A 193 5.66 -21.42 12.11
C THR A 193 5.90 -21.93 13.55
N PRO A 194 5.25 -23.00 14.03
CA PRO A 194 5.51 -23.55 15.37
C PRO A 194 6.95 -24.01 15.57
N ALA A 195 7.56 -24.64 14.56
CA ALA A 195 8.94 -25.10 14.65
C ALA A 195 9.91 -23.93 14.79
N ILE A 196 9.71 -22.86 14.02
CA ILE A 196 10.52 -21.64 14.11
C ILE A 196 10.35 -20.97 15.46
N LEU A 197 9.12 -20.88 15.97
CA LEU A 197 8.85 -20.31 17.28
C LEU A 197 9.54 -21.07 18.40
N LEU A 198 9.46 -22.39 18.37
CA LEU A 198 10.10 -23.26 19.36
C LEU A 198 11.63 -23.10 19.31
N VAL A 199 12.25 -23.18 18.13
CA VAL A 199 13.70 -22.99 17.98
C VAL A 199 14.12 -21.61 18.48
N ALA A 200 13.38 -20.57 18.12
CA ALA A 200 13.70 -19.21 18.52
C ALA A 200 13.57 -18.99 20.03
N GLY A 201 12.56 -19.55 20.68
CA GLY A 201 12.44 -19.42 22.13
C GLY A 201 13.46 -20.23 22.90
N VAL A 202 13.81 -21.44 22.42
CA VAL A 202 14.94 -22.21 22.97
C VAL A 202 16.23 -21.40 22.89
N LEU A 203 16.53 -20.81 21.72
CA LEU A 203 17.71 -19.97 21.54
C LEU A 203 17.65 -18.71 22.43
N TYR A 204 16.51 -18.02 22.48
CA TYR A 204 16.33 -16.82 23.30
C TYR A 204 16.61 -17.11 24.78
N THR A 205 15.92 -18.11 25.34
CA THR A 205 16.06 -18.47 26.76
C THR A 205 17.46 -18.94 27.08
N THR A 206 18.05 -19.75 26.20
CA THR A 206 19.41 -20.27 26.40
C THR A 206 20.44 -19.14 26.40
N ILE A 207 20.38 -18.21 25.44
CA ILE A 207 21.32 -17.10 25.36
C ILE A 207 21.14 -16.12 26.54
N LEU A 208 19.89 -15.80 26.90
CA LEU A 208 19.59 -14.90 28.02
C LEU A 208 20.07 -15.46 29.36
N LEU A 209 19.79 -16.73 29.65
CA LEU A 209 20.22 -17.34 30.91
C LEU A 209 21.73 -17.57 30.92
N HIS A 210 22.31 -17.92 29.78
CA HIS A 210 23.76 -18.06 29.67
C HIS A 210 24.48 -16.73 29.91
N SER A 211 23.93 -15.59 29.47
CA SER A 211 24.54 -14.28 29.71
C SER A 211 24.62 -13.90 31.19
N VAL A 212 23.82 -14.55 32.04
CA VAL A 212 23.87 -14.40 33.51
C VAL A 212 24.54 -15.61 34.20
N GLY A 213 25.13 -16.54 33.45
CA GLY A 213 25.84 -17.70 34.00
C GLY A 213 24.97 -18.91 34.33
N ILE A 214 23.70 -18.93 33.95
CA ILE A 214 22.77 -20.04 34.19
C ILE A 214 22.71 -20.94 32.94
N LYS A 215 22.97 -22.24 33.11
CA LYS A 215 22.80 -23.24 32.04
C LYS A 215 21.32 -23.65 31.93
N ALA A 216 20.61 -23.11 30.94
CA ALA A 216 19.17 -23.37 30.73
C ALA A 216 18.83 -24.87 30.62
N SER A 217 19.72 -25.69 30.02
CA SER A 217 19.52 -27.13 29.83
C SER A 217 19.38 -27.94 31.12
N LEU A 218 19.79 -27.39 32.27
CA LEU A 218 19.64 -28.06 33.56
C LEU A 218 18.26 -27.84 34.20
N PHE A 219 17.49 -26.85 33.72
CA PHE A 219 16.29 -26.37 34.41
C PHE A 219 15.03 -26.37 33.55
N PHE A 220 15.16 -26.40 32.22
CA PHE A 220 14.03 -26.31 31.30
C PHE A 220 13.72 -27.64 30.63
N ASN A 221 12.44 -28.02 30.68
CA ASN A 221 11.89 -29.06 29.82
C ASN A 221 11.28 -28.45 28.55
N VAL A 222 10.91 -29.28 27.57
CA VAL A 222 10.30 -28.84 26.30
C VAL A 222 9.05 -27.98 26.52
N GLY A 223 8.22 -28.33 27.51
CA GLY A 223 7.01 -27.55 27.87
C GLY A 223 7.32 -26.16 28.40
N ASP A 224 8.41 -26.01 29.17
CA ASP A 224 8.86 -24.71 29.67
C ASP A 224 9.32 -23.81 28.53
N TYR A 225 10.10 -24.36 27.59
CA TYR A 225 10.54 -23.62 26.40
C TYR A 225 9.35 -23.12 25.58
N LEU A 226 8.31 -23.93 25.40
CA LEU A 226 7.13 -23.52 24.63
C LEU A 226 6.38 -22.36 25.30
N SER A 227 6.19 -22.43 26.61
CA SER A 227 5.53 -21.38 27.40
C SER A 227 6.32 -20.07 27.35
N THR A 228 7.63 -20.14 27.61
CA THR A 228 8.52 -18.98 27.59
C THR A 228 8.64 -18.37 26.18
N SER A 229 8.59 -19.20 25.12
CA SER A 229 8.57 -18.73 23.73
C SER A 229 7.35 -17.83 23.45
N LEU A 230 6.17 -18.19 23.94
CA LEU A 230 4.95 -17.44 23.66
C LEU A 230 4.98 -16.06 24.32
N ASP A 231 5.41 -15.97 25.57
CA ASP A 231 5.45 -14.70 26.30
C ASP A 231 6.54 -13.76 25.77
N GLN A 232 7.74 -14.29 25.50
CA GLN A 232 8.88 -13.46 25.08
C GLN A 232 8.81 -13.05 23.61
N LEU A 233 8.22 -13.89 22.74
CA LEU A 233 8.17 -13.66 21.30
C LEU A 233 6.85 -13.05 20.83
N GLN A 234 5.88 -12.80 21.71
CA GLN A 234 4.58 -12.22 21.35
C GLN A 234 4.72 -10.93 20.53
N ARG A 235 5.66 -10.05 20.91
CA ARG A 235 5.90 -8.78 20.19
C ARG A 235 6.48 -9.03 18.80
N ALA A 236 7.43 -9.95 18.67
CA ALA A 236 8.01 -10.32 17.38
C ALA A 236 6.93 -10.94 16.47
N MET A 237 6.05 -11.78 17.03
CA MET A 237 4.91 -12.35 16.32
C MET A 237 3.93 -11.28 15.82
N PHE A 238 3.61 -10.27 16.65
CA PHE A 238 2.77 -9.16 16.23
C PHE A 238 3.41 -8.34 15.09
N SER A 239 4.72 -8.12 15.14
CA SER A 239 5.46 -7.45 14.06
C SER A 239 5.49 -8.25 12.76
N VAL A 240 5.59 -9.58 12.83
CA VAL A 240 5.49 -10.44 11.65
C VAL A 240 4.08 -10.37 11.06
N ALA A 241 3.04 -10.50 11.89
CA ALA A 241 1.64 -10.42 11.45
C ALA A 241 1.33 -9.07 10.77
N THR A 242 1.78 -7.96 11.36
CA THR A 242 1.62 -6.62 10.77
C THR A 242 2.43 -6.44 9.48
N SER A 243 3.63 -7.01 9.39
CA SER A 243 4.45 -7.00 8.16
C SER A 243 3.76 -7.78 7.03
N ILE A 244 3.26 -8.97 7.32
CA ILE A 244 2.49 -9.79 6.37
C ILE A 244 1.23 -9.04 5.91
N LEU A 245 0.50 -8.40 6.83
CA LEU A 245 -0.69 -7.61 6.50
C LEU A 245 -0.35 -6.41 5.60
N ALA A 246 0.67 -5.62 5.97
CA ALA A 246 1.14 -4.48 5.19
C ALA A 246 1.56 -4.91 3.78
N PHE A 247 2.22 -6.07 3.69
CA PHE A 247 2.61 -6.66 2.43
C PHE A 247 1.42 -7.07 1.56
N PHE A 248 0.40 -7.74 2.12
CA PHE A 248 -0.84 -8.08 1.40
C PHE A 248 -1.60 -6.83 0.94
N LEU A 249 -1.62 -5.76 1.74
CA LEU A 249 -2.20 -4.48 1.34
C LEU A 249 -1.41 -3.83 0.20
N GLY A 250 -0.07 -3.88 0.25
CA GLY A 250 0.82 -3.41 -0.82
C GLY A 250 0.60 -4.17 -2.13
N LEU A 251 0.51 -5.49 -2.06
CA LEU A 251 0.17 -6.36 -3.18
C LEU A 251 -1.18 -6.04 -3.80
N ARG A 252 -2.22 -5.93 -2.96
CA ARG A 252 -3.55 -5.56 -3.43
C ARG A 252 -3.49 -4.22 -4.14
N HIS A 253 -2.72 -3.29 -3.62
CA HIS A 253 -2.57 -2.00 -4.28
C HIS A 253 -1.81 -2.09 -5.61
N ALA A 254 -0.73 -2.88 -5.67
CA ALA A 254 0.10 -3.05 -6.87
C ALA A 254 -0.64 -3.84 -7.97
N SER A 255 -1.34 -4.92 -7.62
CA SER A 255 -2.11 -5.74 -8.56
C SER A 255 -3.23 -4.96 -9.26
N LEU A 256 -3.77 -3.91 -8.63
CA LEU A 256 -4.81 -3.05 -9.21
C LEU A 256 -4.25 -1.88 -10.03
N ARG A 257 -2.93 -1.77 -10.20
CA ARG A 257 -2.31 -0.73 -11.05
C ARG A 257 -2.05 -1.30 -12.45
N PRO A 258 -2.43 -0.57 -13.53
CA PRO A 258 -2.07 -0.97 -14.88
C PRO A 258 -0.55 -0.96 -15.07
N ARG A 259 -0.03 -1.92 -15.86
CA ARG A 259 1.42 -2.10 -16.09
C ARG A 259 2.13 -0.82 -16.53
N MET A 260 1.57 -0.03 -17.45
CA MET A 260 2.19 1.23 -17.86
C MET A 260 2.32 2.26 -16.74
N VAL A 261 1.41 2.27 -15.76
CA VAL A 261 1.54 3.15 -14.59
C VAL A 261 2.66 2.63 -13.69
N ILE A 262 2.79 1.31 -13.56
CA ILE A 262 3.91 0.68 -12.82
C ILE A 262 5.25 1.02 -13.51
N GLU A 263 5.34 0.89 -14.84
CA GLU A 263 6.55 1.19 -15.62
C GLU A 263 6.89 2.69 -15.63
N ALA A 264 5.89 3.56 -15.78
CA ALA A 264 6.09 5.01 -15.70
C ALA A 264 6.47 5.48 -14.28
N GLN A 265 5.95 4.80 -13.24
CA GLN A 265 6.35 5.05 -11.86
C GLN A 265 7.73 4.45 -11.56
N GLN A 266 8.13 3.31 -12.11
CA GLN A 266 9.48 2.75 -11.91
C GLN A 266 10.60 3.71 -12.36
N LYS A 267 10.35 4.57 -13.36
CA LYS A 267 11.31 5.59 -13.81
C LYS A 267 11.43 6.80 -12.86
N ARG A 268 10.57 6.94 -11.85
CA ARG A 268 10.64 8.01 -10.85
C ARG A 268 10.75 7.36 -9.48
N MET A 269 11.66 7.83 -8.62
CA MET A 269 11.65 7.36 -7.23
C MET A 269 10.27 7.64 -6.62
N ASP A 270 9.56 6.58 -6.22
CA ASP A 270 8.27 6.69 -5.54
C ASP A 270 8.48 7.49 -4.25
N PRO A 271 7.65 8.51 -3.93
CA PRO A 271 7.69 9.19 -2.63
C PRO A 271 7.77 8.22 -1.43
N PHE A 272 7.14 7.04 -1.55
CA PHE A 272 7.24 5.99 -0.53
C PHE A 272 8.67 5.44 -0.39
N SER A 273 9.37 5.17 -1.50
CA SER A 273 10.77 4.72 -1.47
C SER A 273 11.69 5.79 -0.88
N ILE A 274 11.45 7.07 -1.19
CA ILE A 274 12.17 8.20 -0.56
C ILE A 274 11.89 8.23 0.94
N THR A 275 10.63 8.04 1.35
CA THR A 275 10.25 8.00 2.78
C THR A 275 10.95 6.86 3.52
N ILE A 276 10.99 5.65 2.94
CA ILE A 276 11.72 4.51 3.51
C ILE A 276 13.21 4.81 3.62
N LEU A 277 13.80 5.41 2.58
CA LEU A 277 15.23 5.78 2.59
C LEU A 277 15.53 6.76 3.73
N ILE A 278 14.72 7.81 3.89
CA ILE A 278 14.86 8.80 4.97
C ILE A 278 14.72 8.12 6.34
N MET A 279 13.72 7.25 6.51
CA MET A 279 13.53 6.48 7.75
C MET A 279 14.72 5.56 8.05
N THR A 280 15.32 4.96 7.03
CA THR A 280 16.49 4.08 7.17
C THR A 280 17.73 4.85 7.59
N ILE A 281 17.98 6.01 6.97
CA ILE A 281 19.08 6.91 7.38
C ILE A 281 18.87 7.38 8.81
N GLY A 282 17.65 7.78 9.16
CA GLY A 282 17.28 8.19 10.52
C GLY A 282 17.53 7.09 11.54
N ALA A 283 17.04 5.87 11.28
CA ALA A 283 17.27 4.71 12.14
C ALA A 283 18.76 4.36 12.26
N ALA A 284 19.53 4.40 11.18
CA ALA A 284 20.98 4.19 11.20
C ALA A 284 21.69 5.25 12.07
N THR A 285 21.27 6.50 11.98
CA THR A 285 21.81 7.60 12.77
C THR A 285 21.51 7.42 14.25
N ILE A 286 20.27 7.08 14.59
CA ILE A 286 19.86 6.80 15.97
C ILE A 286 20.65 5.61 16.53
N ALA A 287 20.74 4.50 15.79
CA ALA A 287 21.51 3.33 16.20
C ALA A 287 22.99 3.67 16.43
N ALA A 288 23.60 4.48 15.56
CA ALA A 288 24.98 4.93 15.69
C ALA A 288 25.19 5.83 16.92
N ILE A 289 24.29 6.78 17.17
CA ILE A 289 24.34 7.66 18.34
C ILE A 289 24.18 6.86 19.63
N SER A 290 23.21 5.94 19.67
CA SER A 290 23.00 5.07 20.83
C SER A 290 24.22 4.20 21.08
N ALA A 291 24.78 3.56 20.04
CA ALA A 291 26.01 2.78 20.14
C ALA A 291 27.20 3.63 20.63
N TRP A 292 27.33 4.88 20.20
CA TRP A 292 28.37 5.80 20.68
C TRP A 292 28.20 6.16 22.16
N ARG A 293 26.97 6.26 22.66
CA ARG A 293 26.64 6.38 24.10
C ARG A 293 26.77 5.05 24.85
N GLY A 294 27.10 3.98 24.13
CA GLY A 294 27.04 2.60 24.60
C GLY A 294 25.63 2.14 24.97
N GLU A 295 24.59 2.86 24.58
CA GLU A 295 23.19 2.46 24.75
C GLU A 295 22.76 1.56 23.58
N PHE A 296 21.80 0.67 23.84
CA PHE A 296 21.17 -0.13 22.80
C PHE A 296 19.83 0.51 22.43
N ASP A 297 19.61 0.79 21.13
CA ASP A 297 18.29 1.20 20.64
C ASP A 297 17.64 0.05 19.90
N ARG A 298 16.80 -0.68 20.63
CA ARG A 298 16.02 -1.80 20.10
C ARG A 298 15.19 -1.40 18.87
N GLY A 299 14.60 -0.21 18.87
CA GLY A 299 13.71 0.25 17.80
C GLY A 299 14.45 0.45 16.48
N ALA A 300 15.56 1.19 16.54
CA ALA A 300 16.41 1.45 15.40
C ALA A 300 17.00 0.15 14.81
N ILE A 301 17.51 -0.74 15.66
CA ILE A 301 18.11 -2.01 15.23
C ILE A 301 17.05 -2.94 14.62
N SER A 302 15.85 -3.01 15.23
CA SER A 302 14.73 -3.80 14.69
C SER A 302 14.29 -3.28 13.32
N PHE A 303 14.24 -1.95 13.13
CA PHE A 303 13.90 -1.34 11.85
C PHE A 303 14.93 -1.65 10.76
N LEU A 304 16.22 -1.45 11.05
CA LEU A 304 17.31 -1.75 10.12
C LEU A 304 17.33 -3.24 9.76
N GLY A 305 17.18 -4.11 10.75
CA GLY A 305 17.08 -5.56 10.54
C GLY A 305 15.88 -5.95 9.67
N THR A 306 14.74 -5.25 9.82
CA THR A 306 13.56 -5.45 8.96
C THR A 306 13.83 -5.06 7.50
N VAL A 307 14.45 -3.90 7.27
CA VAL A 307 14.83 -3.44 5.91
C VAL A 307 15.82 -4.41 5.27
N LEU A 308 16.82 -4.85 6.03
CA LEU A 308 17.81 -5.83 5.60
C LEU A 308 17.15 -7.18 5.27
N ALA A 309 16.22 -7.65 6.12
CA ALA A 309 15.47 -8.89 5.94
C ALA A 309 14.64 -8.90 4.65
N TYR A 310 14.02 -7.76 4.29
CA TYR A 310 13.36 -7.63 2.99
C TYR A 310 14.34 -7.72 1.82
N THR A 311 15.50 -7.05 1.93
CA THR A 311 16.49 -6.97 0.85
C THR A 311 17.20 -8.31 0.64
N ILE A 312 17.61 -8.96 1.72
CA ILE A 312 18.25 -10.29 1.70
C ILE A 312 17.24 -11.36 1.34
N GLY A 313 16.03 -11.30 1.89
CA GLY A 313 14.97 -12.25 1.58
C GLY A 313 14.68 -12.34 0.09
N ASP A 314 14.71 -11.20 -0.62
CA ASP A 314 14.59 -11.17 -2.08
C ASP A 314 15.71 -11.94 -2.77
N LYS A 315 16.97 -11.60 -2.46
CA LYS A 315 18.16 -12.23 -3.06
C LYS A 315 18.23 -13.73 -2.79
N VAL A 316 17.91 -14.16 -1.56
CA VAL A 316 17.89 -15.58 -1.18
C VAL A 316 16.80 -16.31 -1.97
N CYS A 317 15.63 -15.70 -2.16
CA CYS A 317 14.57 -16.29 -2.98
C CYS A 317 15.00 -16.46 -4.43
N GLU A 318 15.57 -15.42 -5.03
CA GLU A 318 16.03 -15.46 -6.42
C GLU A 318 17.15 -16.48 -6.65
N SER A 319 17.99 -16.73 -5.65
CA SER A 319 19.15 -17.62 -5.78
C SER A 319 18.81 -19.11 -5.64
N PHE A 320 17.85 -19.46 -4.77
CA PHE A 320 17.62 -20.86 -4.38
C PHE A 320 16.26 -21.41 -4.79
N PHE A 321 15.29 -20.53 -5.07
CA PHE A 321 13.91 -20.94 -5.34
C PHE A 321 13.49 -20.43 -6.71
N GLN A 322 12.72 -21.22 -7.45
CA GLN A 322 11.91 -20.62 -8.53
C GLN A 322 11.08 -19.49 -7.93
N PRO A 323 10.83 -18.39 -8.65
CA PRO A 323 10.20 -17.17 -8.12
C PRO A 323 8.77 -17.43 -7.64
N SER A 324 8.67 -18.04 -6.46
CA SER A 324 7.46 -18.32 -5.74
C SER A 324 7.30 -17.20 -4.75
N PHE A 325 6.33 -16.38 -5.07
CA PHE A 325 5.96 -15.23 -4.28
C PHE A 325 5.73 -15.54 -2.80
N ILE A 326 5.18 -16.71 -2.49
CA ILE A 326 4.90 -17.18 -1.12
C ILE A 326 6.20 -17.44 -0.36
N ILE A 327 7.19 -18.02 -1.04
CA ILE A 327 8.50 -18.32 -0.44
C ILE A 327 9.20 -17.02 -0.04
N LYS A 328 9.09 -15.98 -0.88
CA LYS A 328 9.59 -14.63 -0.55
C LYS A 328 8.98 -14.06 0.72
N ILE A 329 7.65 -14.12 0.86
CA ILE A 329 6.98 -13.67 2.09
C ILE A 329 7.46 -14.49 3.28
N GLY A 330 7.52 -15.81 3.13
CA GLY A 330 7.94 -16.72 4.19
C GLY A 330 9.34 -16.38 4.69
N ILE A 331 10.32 -16.33 3.78
CA ILE A 331 11.72 -16.05 4.13
C ILE A 331 11.87 -14.65 4.72
N SER A 332 11.27 -13.61 4.13
CA SER A 332 11.32 -12.26 4.71
C SER A 332 10.67 -12.22 6.09
N SER A 333 9.53 -12.88 6.30
CA SER A 333 8.85 -12.93 7.60
C SER A 333 9.72 -13.60 8.68
N ILE A 334 10.39 -14.70 8.32
CA ILE A 334 11.32 -15.41 9.22
C ILE A 334 12.50 -14.50 9.58
N LEU A 335 13.10 -13.84 8.59
CA LEU A 335 14.23 -12.94 8.85
C LEU A 335 13.84 -11.72 9.69
N ILE A 336 12.65 -11.13 9.45
CA ILE A 336 12.11 -10.03 10.26
C ILE A 336 11.88 -10.49 11.70
N PHE A 337 11.29 -11.67 11.88
CA PHE A 337 11.07 -12.27 13.18
C PHE A 337 12.37 -12.39 13.97
N PHE A 338 13.40 -13.00 13.36
CA PHE A 338 14.71 -13.15 14.00
C PHE A 338 15.37 -11.80 14.29
N ALA A 339 15.32 -10.84 13.37
CA ALA A 339 15.86 -9.50 13.60
C ALA A 339 15.26 -8.83 14.85
N ILE A 340 13.94 -8.91 15.01
CA ILE A 340 13.23 -8.32 16.15
C ILE A 340 13.48 -9.11 17.44
N ALA A 341 13.41 -10.43 17.39
CA ALA A 341 13.68 -11.30 18.53
C ALA A 341 15.11 -11.08 19.06
N THR A 342 16.10 -11.05 18.17
CA THR A 342 17.51 -10.79 18.49
C THR A 342 17.71 -9.38 19.04
N ALA A 343 17.12 -8.34 18.46
CA ALA A 343 17.20 -6.99 19.02
C ALA A 343 16.58 -6.90 20.43
N SER A 344 15.50 -7.64 20.67
CA SER A 344 14.84 -7.70 21.98
C SER A 344 15.73 -8.38 23.02
N LEU A 345 16.32 -9.51 22.66
CA LEU A 345 17.24 -10.28 23.49
C LEU A 345 18.48 -9.45 23.85
N TRP A 346 19.10 -8.80 22.87
CA TRP A 346 20.30 -7.99 23.10
C TRP A 346 20.02 -6.78 23.98
N GLN A 347 18.89 -6.11 23.81
CA GLN A 347 18.46 -5.06 24.73
C GLN A 347 18.36 -5.61 26.16
N GLU A 348 17.75 -6.79 26.31
CA GLU A 348 17.53 -7.40 27.62
C GLU A 348 18.86 -7.74 28.32
N ILE A 349 19.80 -8.34 27.60
CA ILE A 349 21.16 -8.65 28.08
C ILE A 349 21.91 -7.36 28.41
N HIS A 350 21.81 -6.35 27.56
CA HIS A 350 22.45 -5.06 27.76
C HIS A 350 21.95 -4.39 29.05
N ASP A 351 20.64 -4.42 29.29
CA ASP A 351 20.03 -3.86 30.50
C ASP A 351 20.48 -4.61 31.76
N ILE A 352 20.59 -5.94 31.72
CA ILE A 352 21.11 -6.74 32.84
C ILE A 352 22.58 -6.36 33.13
N ASN A 353 23.43 -6.35 32.10
CA ASN A 353 24.85 -6.08 32.25
C ASN A 353 25.13 -4.66 32.77
N ARG A 354 24.30 -3.68 32.40
CA ARG A 354 24.38 -2.31 32.93
C ARG A 354 23.65 -2.10 34.26
N LYS A 355 23.09 -3.15 34.86
CA LYS A 355 22.26 -3.07 36.08
C LYS A 355 21.09 -2.06 35.90
N ASN A 356 20.59 -1.93 34.68
CA ASN A 356 19.46 -1.08 34.34
C ASN A 356 18.16 -1.86 34.51
N TRP A 357 17.60 -1.82 35.71
CA TRP A 357 16.42 -2.60 36.09
C TRP A 357 15.09 -1.89 35.78
N LYS A 358 15.08 -0.88 34.91
CA LYS A 358 13.85 -0.14 34.55
C LYS A 358 12.85 -1.10 33.90
N GLY A 359 11.63 -1.15 34.43
CA GLY A 359 10.54 -1.97 33.90
C GLY A 359 10.57 -3.46 34.29
N ARG A 360 11.51 -3.90 35.14
CA ARG A 360 11.49 -5.26 35.71
C ARG A 360 10.74 -5.28 37.04
N GLU A 361 9.92 -6.30 37.25
CA GLU A 361 9.24 -6.52 38.52
C GLU A 361 10.27 -6.83 39.61
N MET A 362 10.26 -6.02 40.67
CA MET A 362 11.06 -6.28 41.85
C MET A 362 10.30 -7.30 42.71
N LEU A 363 10.77 -8.55 42.68
CA LEU A 363 10.25 -9.58 43.56
C LEU A 363 11.17 -9.69 44.77
N ASN A 364 10.61 -9.41 45.95
CA ASN A 364 11.23 -9.86 47.18
C ASN A 364 10.73 -11.28 47.45
N ILE A 365 11.59 -12.26 47.21
CA ILE A 365 11.26 -13.68 47.37
C ILE A 365 11.61 -14.06 48.81
N ILE A 366 10.62 -14.31 49.66
CA ILE A 366 10.85 -14.81 51.01
C ILE A 366 10.90 -16.34 50.92
N THR A 367 12.04 -16.94 51.24
CA THR A 367 12.22 -18.40 51.24
C THR A 367 11.68 -19.05 52.51
N LYS A 368 11.30 -20.33 52.44
CA LYS A 368 10.93 -21.15 53.61
C LYS A 368 12.20 -21.58 54.37
N GLY A 369 12.26 -21.32 55.68
CA GLY A 369 13.30 -21.85 56.58
C GLY A 369 14.75 -21.43 56.26
N ASP A 370 15.73 -22.21 56.75
CA ASP A 370 17.20 -22.06 56.60
C ASP A 370 17.72 -22.18 55.15
N SER A 371 16.99 -21.62 54.19
CA SER A 371 17.45 -21.56 52.80
C SER A 371 18.72 -20.70 52.71
N PRO A 372 19.80 -21.19 52.08
CA PRO A 372 21.07 -20.46 51.98
C PRO A 372 21.02 -19.26 51.03
N VAL A 373 19.88 -18.98 50.40
CA VAL A 373 19.73 -17.90 49.41
C VAL A 373 19.41 -16.59 50.13
N ASN A 374 20.35 -15.63 50.12
CA ASN A 374 20.09 -14.28 50.61
C ASN A 374 19.09 -13.57 49.66
N THR A 375 17.94 -13.19 50.19
CA THR A 375 16.75 -12.80 49.41
C THR A 375 16.61 -11.29 49.17
N SER A 376 17.43 -10.48 49.81
CA SER A 376 17.13 -9.06 50.03
C SER A 376 17.31 -8.13 48.81
N ASN A 377 17.85 -8.58 47.67
CA ASN A 377 18.11 -7.74 46.49
C ASN A 377 18.00 -8.47 45.13
N LEU A 378 17.09 -9.44 45.02
CA LEU A 378 16.94 -10.24 43.79
C LEU A 378 16.08 -9.54 42.73
N VAL A 379 16.50 -9.63 41.47
CA VAL A 379 15.70 -9.26 40.30
C VAL A 379 15.45 -10.50 39.46
N VAL A 380 14.19 -10.75 39.11
CA VAL A 380 13.84 -11.87 38.23
C VAL A 380 14.26 -11.57 36.80
N VAL A 381 15.04 -12.49 36.24
CA VAL A 381 15.47 -12.50 34.84
C VAL A 381 14.59 -13.42 34.00
N GLY A 382 14.06 -14.48 34.60
CA GLY A 382 13.10 -15.36 33.97
C GLY A 382 12.47 -16.31 34.97
N ALA A 383 11.47 -17.07 34.53
CA ALA A 383 10.89 -18.12 35.34
C ALA A 383 10.40 -19.25 34.43
N ASN A 384 10.33 -20.45 34.99
CA ASN A 384 9.64 -21.58 34.37
C ASN A 384 8.70 -22.23 35.39
N SER A 385 8.15 -23.41 35.07
CA SER A 385 7.20 -24.11 35.94
C SER A 385 7.76 -24.42 37.34
N ASN A 386 9.08 -24.61 37.48
CA ASN A 386 9.71 -25.13 38.70
C ASN A 386 10.67 -24.14 39.38
N TYR A 387 11.19 -23.15 38.67
CA TYR A 387 12.25 -22.26 39.15
C TYR A 387 11.97 -20.79 38.80
N PHE A 388 12.46 -19.90 39.66
CA PHE A 388 12.73 -18.50 39.34
C PHE A 388 14.23 -18.30 39.10
N PHE A 389 14.59 -17.64 38.00
CA PHE A 389 15.96 -17.28 37.68
C PHE A 389 16.17 -15.83 38.08
N THR A 390 17.03 -15.60 39.06
CA THR A 390 17.24 -14.30 39.69
C THR A 390 18.69 -13.86 39.60
N VAL A 391 18.91 -12.54 39.57
CA VAL A 391 20.23 -11.94 39.70
C VAL A 391 20.21 -10.99 40.89
N ASP A 392 21.20 -11.12 41.78
CA ASP A 392 21.42 -10.17 42.86
C ASP A 392 22.00 -8.86 42.28
N ARG A 393 21.37 -7.74 42.58
CA ARG A 393 21.76 -6.42 42.06
C ARG A 393 23.14 -5.96 42.57
N VAL A 394 23.49 -6.37 43.78
CA VAL A 394 24.72 -5.95 44.44
C VAL A 394 25.87 -6.79 43.90
N THR A 395 25.78 -8.10 44.10
CA THR A 395 26.86 -9.05 43.77
C THR A 395 26.91 -9.40 42.28
N GLY A 396 25.80 -9.27 41.55
CA GLY A 396 25.68 -9.71 40.16
C GLY A 396 25.61 -11.23 40.02
N LEU A 397 25.57 -11.97 41.13
CA LEU A 397 25.48 -13.43 41.11
C LEU A 397 24.07 -13.85 40.72
N ALA A 398 24.00 -14.77 39.76
CA ALA A 398 22.76 -15.38 39.35
C ALA A 398 22.47 -16.65 40.15
N SER A 399 21.20 -16.86 40.48
CA SER A 399 20.71 -18.02 41.21
C SER A 399 19.42 -18.54 40.60
N ALA A 400 19.21 -19.86 40.69
CA ALA A 400 17.96 -20.50 40.36
C ALA A 400 17.28 -20.90 41.68
N VAL A 401 16.15 -20.28 41.99
CA VAL A 401 15.39 -20.51 43.23
C VAL A 401 14.23 -21.47 42.91
N PRO A 402 14.19 -22.68 43.50
CA PRO A 402 13.07 -23.59 43.35
C PRO A 402 11.78 -22.98 43.90
N ARG A 403 10.67 -23.10 43.16
CA ARG A 403 9.38 -22.48 43.54
C ARG A 403 8.78 -23.06 44.82
N ASP A 404 9.03 -24.33 45.10
CA ASP A 404 8.59 -25.03 46.31
C ASP A 404 9.26 -24.50 47.59
N GLN A 405 10.47 -23.93 47.46
CA GLN A 405 11.22 -23.28 48.53
C GLN A 405 10.79 -21.84 48.81
N ILE A 406 9.84 -21.29 48.06
CA ILE A 406 9.34 -19.92 48.24
C ILE A 406 8.14 -19.92 49.19
N ALA A 407 8.22 -19.13 50.25
CA ALA A 407 7.15 -18.91 51.22
C ALA A 407 6.21 -17.79 50.77
N GLU A 408 6.76 -16.66 50.30
CA GLU A 408 5.99 -15.49 49.90
C GLU A 408 6.72 -14.74 48.77
N ILE A 409 5.98 -14.23 47.79
CA ILE A 409 6.50 -13.33 46.75
C ILE A 409 5.87 -11.95 46.98
N ARG A 410 6.68 -10.96 47.36
CA ARG A 410 6.22 -9.57 47.45
C ARG A 410 6.65 -8.79 46.21
N ILE A 411 5.66 -8.39 45.41
CA ILE A 411 5.87 -7.54 44.24
C ILE A 411 5.93 -6.09 44.70
N ARG A 412 7.11 -5.46 44.65
CA ARG A 412 7.20 -4.00 44.78
C ARG A 412 6.90 -3.37 43.43
N LYS A 413 5.64 -2.99 43.21
CA LYS A 413 5.30 -2.09 42.10
C LYS A 413 5.99 -0.75 42.33
N LYS A 414 6.70 -0.28 41.31
CA LYS A 414 7.35 1.02 41.31
C LYS A 414 6.37 2.10 40.89
#